data_AF-A0A7X3YQV3-F1
#
_entry.id   AF-A0A7X3YQV3-F1
#
_cell.length_a   1.000
_cell.length_b   1.000
_cell.length_c   1.000
_cell.angle_alpha   90.00
_cell.angle_beta   90.00
_cell.angle_gamma   90.00
#
_symmetry.space_group_name_H-M   'P 1'
#
loop_
_entity.id
_entity.type
_entity.pdbx_description
1 polymer ?
#
loop_
_entity_poly.entity_id
_entity_poly.type
_entity_poly.pdbx_seq_one_letter_code
_entity_poly.pdbx_strand_id
1 'polypeptide(L)'
;MRKVGDVTKKRLHDHARTGRIDDFVYVDLGQIDHCVPLKPANWVSRDDVIDYPVNFFAMSEETIERLSCRGELITRALVTQYLLVD
;
A
#
# COMPACT_ATOMS: atom_id res chain seq x y z
N MET A 1 -10.54 9.85 -10.30
CA MET A 1 -10.06 8.69 -9.51
C MET A 1 -9.51 9.11 -8.14
N ARG A 2 -8.52 10.01 -8.03
CA ARG A 2 -7.93 10.47 -6.74
C ARG A 2 -8.96 10.93 -5.68
N LYS A 3 -9.92 11.77 -6.08
CA LYS A 3 -10.95 12.34 -5.18
C LYS A 3 -11.88 11.31 -4.52
N VAL A 4 -12.14 10.17 -5.18
CA VAL A 4 -12.98 9.09 -4.63
C VAL A 4 -12.19 8.29 -3.59
N GLY A 5 -10.89 8.07 -3.84
CA GLY A 5 -9.99 7.42 -2.87
C GLY A 5 -9.91 8.19 -1.55
N ASP A 6 -9.83 9.53 -1.62
CA ASP A 6 -9.73 10.38 -0.42
C ASP A 6 -11.00 10.32 0.45
N VAL A 7 -12.18 10.30 -0.17
CA VAL A 7 -13.47 10.18 0.55
C VAL A 7 -13.58 8.81 1.23
N THR A 8 -13.17 7.74 0.55
CA THR A 8 -13.19 6.38 1.13
C THR A 8 -12.20 6.28 2.30
N LYS A 9 -10.97 6.78 2.16
CA LYS A 9 -9.97 6.82 3.24
C LYS A 9 -10.51 7.57 4.46
N LYS A 10 -11.10 8.74 4.25
CA LYS A 10 -11.71 9.51 5.34
C LYS A 10 -12.79 8.72 6.09
N ARG A 11 -13.66 8.01 5.36
CA ARG A 11 -14.71 7.17 5.98
C ARG A 11 -14.14 6.02 6.80
N LEU A 12 -13.08 5.36 6.32
CA LEU A 12 -12.40 4.30 7.07
C LEU A 12 -11.85 4.84 8.41
N HIS A 13 -11.15 5.97 8.38
CA HIS A 13 -10.66 6.61 9.61
C HIS A 13 -11.78 7.06 10.54
N ASP A 14 -12.88 7.61 10.00
CA ASP A 14 -14.04 7.97 10.81
C ASP A 14 -14.69 6.73 11.45
N HIS A 15 -14.77 5.60 10.75
CA HIS A 15 -15.30 4.35 11.30
C HIS A 15 -14.43 3.79 12.41
N ALA A 16 -13.12 3.74 12.24
CA ALA A 16 -12.18 3.34 13.29
C ALA A 16 -12.31 4.25 14.53
N ARG A 17 -12.33 5.58 14.34
CA ARG A 17 -12.52 6.55 15.44
C ARG A 17 -13.84 6.38 16.19
N THR A 18 -14.90 5.91 15.51
CA THR A 18 -16.20 5.64 16.13
C THR A 18 -16.38 4.22 16.66
N GLY A 19 -15.34 3.38 16.61
CA GLY A 19 -15.39 1.98 17.06
C GLY A 19 -16.27 1.07 16.20
N ARG A 20 -16.52 1.43 14.93
CA ARG A 20 -17.26 0.59 13.98
C ARG A 20 -16.36 -0.39 13.23
N ILE A 21 -15.06 -0.13 13.26
CA ILE A 21 -13.98 -0.98 12.78
C ILE A 21 -12.98 -0.98 13.91
N ASP A 22 -12.49 -2.16 14.31
CA ASP A 22 -11.50 -2.27 15.39
C ASP A 22 -10.19 -1.63 14.94
N ASP A 23 -9.58 -2.19 13.89
CA ASP A 23 -8.37 -1.65 13.29
C ASP A 23 -8.32 -1.93 11.78
N PHE A 24 -7.50 -1.16 11.06
CA PHE A 24 -7.22 -1.41 9.65
C PHE A 24 -5.88 -0.82 9.22
N VAL A 25 -5.31 -1.38 8.15
CA VAL A 25 -4.24 -0.75 7.36
C VAL A 25 -4.71 -0.55 5.94
N TYR A 26 -4.26 0.52 5.30
CA TYR A 26 -4.55 0.80 3.91
C TYR A 26 -3.25 0.79 3.11
N VAL A 27 -3.17 -0.13 2.14
CA VAL A 27 -1.99 -0.35 1.29
C VAL A 27 -2.26 0.21 -0.09
N ASP A 28 -1.31 0.97 -0.62
CA ASP A 28 -1.34 1.51 -1.97
C ASP A 28 0.08 1.48 -2.56
N LEU A 29 0.22 1.00 -3.80
CA LEU A 29 1.47 0.97 -4.55
C LEU A 29 2.10 2.38 -4.67
N GLY A 30 1.25 3.42 -4.70
CA GLY A 30 1.67 4.81 -4.76
C GLY A 30 2.14 5.43 -3.44
N GLN A 31 2.16 4.68 -2.33
CA GLN A 31 2.61 5.20 -1.03
C GLN A 31 4.04 5.73 -1.11
N ILE A 32 4.29 6.86 -0.43
CA ILE A 32 5.57 7.52 -0.44
C ILE A 32 6.53 6.70 0.43
N ASP A 33 7.66 6.31 -0.16
CA ASP A 33 8.56 5.34 0.48
C ASP A 33 9.00 5.76 1.87
N HIS A 34 9.42 7.01 2.09
CA HIS A 34 9.87 7.45 3.42
C HIS A 34 8.78 7.47 4.51
N CYS A 35 7.51 7.34 4.12
CA CYS A 35 6.39 7.20 5.06
C CYS A 35 6.10 5.73 5.41
N VAL A 36 6.69 4.75 4.72
CA VAL A 36 6.49 3.33 5.03
C VAL A 36 7.49 2.91 6.13
N PRO A 37 7.01 2.34 7.25
CA PRO A 37 7.88 1.86 8.32
C PRO A 37 8.65 0.59 7.90
N LEU A 38 9.66 0.20 8.68
CA LEU A 38 10.30 -1.13 8.60
C LEU A 38 10.69 -1.60 7.18
N LYS A 39 11.50 -0.80 6.45
CA LYS A 39 11.94 -1.17 5.10
C LYS A 39 12.98 -2.30 5.13
N PRO A 40 12.69 -3.47 4.55
CA PRO A 40 13.67 -4.54 4.42
C PRO A 40 14.69 -4.25 3.32
N ALA A 41 15.77 -5.03 3.27
CA ALA A 41 16.86 -4.85 2.32
C ALA A 41 16.43 -5.00 0.84
N ASN A 42 15.40 -5.79 0.57
CA ASN A 42 14.84 -6.03 -0.76
C ASN A 42 13.72 -5.04 -1.14
N TRP A 43 13.77 -3.81 -0.62
CA TRP A 43 12.75 -2.79 -0.87
C TRP A 43 12.60 -2.49 -2.37
N VAL A 44 11.37 -2.63 -2.89
CA VAL A 44 10.99 -2.14 -4.22
C VAL A 44 10.42 -0.74 -4.07
N SER A 45 11.05 0.25 -4.71
CA SER A 45 10.69 1.66 -4.54
C SER A 45 9.38 2.01 -5.24
N ARG A 46 8.81 3.17 -4.88
CA ARG A 46 7.63 3.71 -5.57
C ARG A 46 7.92 3.92 -7.05
N ASP A 47 9.08 4.48 -7.35
CA ASP A 47 9.44 4.89 -8.69
C ASP A 47 9.72 3.68 -9.59
N ASP A 48 10.04 2.51 -9.02
CA ASP A 48 10.16 1.26 -9.77
C ASP A 48 8.84 0.75 -10.33
N VAL A 49 7.70 1.23 -9.82
CA VAL A 49 6.38 0.69 -10.17
C VAL A 49 5.32 1.73 -10.53
N ILE A 50 5.50 3.02 -10.18
CA ILE A 50 4.41 4.02 -10.24
C ILE A 50 3.84 4.23 -11.65
N ASP A 51 4.68 4.03 -12.67
CA ASP A 51 4.34 4.22 -14.08
C ASP A 51 3.99 2.89 -14.78
N TYR A 52 3.50 1.90 -14.03
CA TYR A 52 3.04 0.64 -14.59
C TYR A 52 1.95 0.85 -15.65
N PRO A 53 1.94 0.06 -16.73
CA PRO A 53 0.99 0.24 -17.81
C PRO A 53 -0.42 -0.14 -17.33
N VAL A 54 -1.39 0.68 -17.71
CA VAL A 54 -2.81 0.45 -17.38
C VAL A 54 -3.41 -0.72 -18.19
N ASN A 55 -2.74 -1.12 -19.28
CA ASN A 55 -3.06 -2.31 -20.04
C ASN A 55 -2.25 -3.51 -19.52
N PHE A 56 -2.89 -4.33 -18.70
CA PHE A 56 -2.30 -5.53 -18.11
C PHE A 56 -1.80 -6.55 -19.15
N PHE A 57 -2.32 -6.56 -20.38
CA PHE A 57 -1.88 -7.48 -21.43
C PHE A 57 -0.46 -7.17 -21.92
N ALA A 58 0.01 -5.93 -21.76
CA ALA A 58 1.34 -5.48 -22.19
C ALA A 58 2.39 -5.49 -21.06
N MET A 59 2.06 -6.03 -19.89
CA MET A 59 3.01 -6.07 -18.77
C MET A 59 4.00 -7.22 -18.93
N SER A 60 5.28 -6.90 -18.77
CA SER A 60 6.31 -7.92 -18.60
C SER A 60 6.15 -8.67 -17.28
N GLU A 61 6.67 -9.89 -17.21
CA GLU A 61 6.74 -10.66 -15.95
C GLU A 61 7.48 -9.87 -14.87
N GLU A 62 8.58 -9.21 -15.22
CA GLU A 62 9.34 -8.35 -14.30
C GLU A 62 8.48 -7.23 -13.69
N THR A 63 7.61 -6.59 -14.50
CA THR A 63 6.69 -5.56 -13.98
C THR A 63 5.70 -6.17 -12.99
N ILE A 64 5.14 -7.34 -13.30
CA ILE A 64 4.22 -8.07 -12.41
C ILE A 64 4.91 -8.41 -11.09
N GLU A 65 6.14 -8.94 -11.15
CA GLU A 65 6.93 -9.30 -9.98
C GLU A 65 7.21 -8.09 -9.09
N ARG A 66 7.64 -6.96 -9.67
CA ARG A 66 7.91 -5.73 -8.91
C ARG A 66 6.64 -5.18 -8.24
N LEU A 67 5.52 -5.14 -8.95
CA LEU A 67 4.23 -4.71 -8.39
C LEU A 67 3.80 -5.61 -7.23
N SER A 68 3.89 -6.93 -7.42
CA SER A 68 3.50 -7.91 -6.40
C SER A 68 4.41 -7.81 -5.17
N CYS A 69 5.72 -7.77 -5.38
CA CYS A 69 6.72 -7.65 -4.33
C CYS A 69 6.49 -6.37 -3.52
N ARG A 70 6.32 -5.21 -4.17
CA ARG A 70 6.06 -3.96 -3.45
C ARG A 70 4.78 -4.00 -2.63
N GLY A 71 3.69 -4.51 -3.22
CA GLY A 71 2.41 -4.65 -2.53
C GLY A 71 2.54 -5.49 -1.26
N GLU A 72 3.25 -6.61 -1.34
CA GLU A 72 3.55 -7.45 -0.19
C GLU A 72 4.42 -6.72 0.85
N LEU A 73 5.52 -6.09 0.43
CA LEU A 73 6.45 -5.43 1.35
C LEU A 73 5.78 -4.29 2.14
N ILE A 74 4.97 -3.46 1.49
CA ILE A 74 4.21 -2.41 2.17
C ILE A 74 3.19 -3.03 3.13
N THR A 75 2.46 -4.05 2.68
CA THR A 75 1.47 -4.75 3.53
C THR A 75 2.11 -5.29 4.79
N ARG A 76 3.22 -6.03 4.65
CA ARG A 76 3.94 -6.62 5.78
C ARG A 76 4.44 -5.53 6.73
N ALA A 77 5.04 -4.47 6.20
CA ALA A 77 5.52 -3.35 7.00
C ALA A 77 4.41 -2.69 7.84
N LEU A 78 3.26 -2.39 7.24
CA LEU A 78 2.15 -1.74 7.95
C LEU A 78 1.46 -2.66 8.95
N VAL A 79 1.19 -3.92 8.56
CA VAL A 79 0.58 -4.91 9.46
C VAL A 79 1.48 -5.16 10.66
N THR A 80 2.79 -5.37 10.43
CA THR A 80 3.74 -5.55 11.53
C THR A 80 3.76 -4.34 12.44
N GLN A 81 3.88 -3.12 11.90
CA GLN A 81 4.03 -1.92 12.73
C GLN A 81 2.75 -1.54 13.50
N TYR A 82 1.57 -1.76 12.93
CA TYR A 82 0.34 -1.17 13.46
C TYR A 82 -0.70 -2.18 13.96
N LEU A 83 -0.64 -3.45 13.55
CA LEU A 83 -1.63 -4.46 13.93
C LEU A 83 -1.06 -5.63 14.74
N LEU A 84 0.27 -5.82 14.72
CA LEU A 84 0.93 -6.96 15.37
C LEU A 84 1.91 -6.55 16.49
N VAL A 85 2.08 -5.25 16.74
CA VAL A 85 2.90 -4.75 17.84
C VAL A 85 1.95 -4.33 18.96
N ASP A 86 2.10 -4.98 20.11
CA ASP A 86 1.36 -4.70 21.35
C ASP A 86 1.69 -3.32 21.95
#